data_AF-A0A9E5KEW2-F1
#
_entry.id   AF-A0A9E5KEW2-F1
#
_cell.length_a   1.000
_cell.length_b   1.000
_cell.length_c   1.000
_cell.angle_alpha   90.00
_cell.angle_beta   90.00
_cell.angle_gamma   90.00
#
_symmetry.space_group_name_H-M   'P 1'
#
loop_
_entity.id
_entity.type
_entity.pdbx_description
1 polymer ?
#
loop_
_entity_poly.entity_id
_entity_poly.type
_entity_poly.pdbx_seq_one_letter_code
_entity_poly.pdbx_strand_id
1 'polypeptide(L)'
;TSGFTPTGGLLGLVNASPVVGAKIVTDPNCGPIAGPAACVDDVQVGRTNALRTIDYSTGTNRQFSEEMRVQSSFSTPLNFSAGVNFVNFKTTTDYYVISNGLTGPVEAINAVTPGNPFPMDYGVVPNGSGANYYDNRTDYRLGAYAAFGEVYYQANEDLKFTAGVRYSVDRKWDIAHGVRLFSAAEPRSPVQTVAFKETTGRLNVEWTPHLSFTDRTLVYATYSRGYKPGGFNPGITPGLSIPVSFNPEFVNAFEVGTKNVLLDGSMILNATAFNYDYTGYQISAIVNRNSVNTNIDAKVYGAELEGIWEPVQNLRINGTLGYLNTEISNGATPDQLDLTGGDPTLTVVKGLNASNCAAKTSDLAKIQTLINANILGAFPSGLFSSKNYWMSCEGVAGLSAAPGNPFGL
;
A
#
# COMPACT_ATOMS: atom_id res chain seq x y z
N THR A 1 -38.14 -41.77 7.87
CA THR A 1 -38.51 -42.04 6.46
C THR A 1 -37.95 -40.91 5.61
N SER A 2 -36.97 -41.25 4.75
CA SER A 2 -36.32 -40.47 3.66
C SER A 2 -35.86 -39.03 3.98
N GLY A 3 -34.58 -38.67 4.07
CA GLY A 3 -33.39 -39.21 3.39
C GLY A 3 -33.16 -38.48 2.08
N PHE A 4 -32.37 -37.39 2.10
CA PHE A 4 -31.83 -36.74 0.90
C PHE A 4 -30.30 -36.85 0.92
N THR A 5 -29.80 -37.61 -0.04
CA THR A 5 -28.39 -37.90 -0.32
C THR A 5 -27.89 -36.93 -1.40
N PRO A 6 -26.74 -36.27 -1.24
CA PRO A 6 -26.02 -35.68 -2.37
C PRO A 6 -25.07 -36.73 -2.96
N THR A 7 -25.33 -37.10 -4.21
CA THR A 7 -24.47 -37.95 -5.02
C THR A 7 -23.18 -37.22 -5.43
N GLY A 8 -22.06 -37.81 -5.01
CA GLY A 8 -20.77 -37.96 -5.70
C GLY A 8 -20.28 -36.90 -6.70
N GLY A 9 -19.18 -36.22 -6.33
CA GLY A 9 -18.28 -35.49 -7.22
C GLY A 9 -16.87 -35.44 -6.61
N LEU A 10 -16.09 -36.49 -6.89
CA LEU A 10 -14.67 -36.76 -6.60
C LEU A 10 -13.91 -35.89 -5.57
N LEU A 11 -13.77 -36.44 -4.36
CA LEU A 11 -12.57 -36.32 -3.54
C LEU A 11 -11.41 -37.05 -4.22
N GLY A 12 -10.45 -36.30 -4.76
CA GLY A 12 -9.14 -36.83 -5.15
C GLY A 12 -8.21 -36.86 -3.95
N LEU A 13 -8.34 -37.88 -3.09
CA LEU A 13 -7.26 -38.30 -2.20
C LEU A 13 -6.09 -38.77 -3.07
N VAL A 14 -5.06 -37.94 -3.25
CA VAL A 14 -3.78 -38.44 -3.76
C VAL A 14 -3.00 -38.94 -2.56
N ASN A 15 -3.04 -40.26 -2.39
CA ASN A 15 -2.22 -41.02 -1.46
C ASN A 15 -0.76 -40.59 -1.56
N ALA A 16 -0.18 -40.23 -0.41
CA ALA A 16 1.26 -40.17 -0.26
C ALA A 16 1.85 -41.57 -0.50
N SER A 17 2.78 -41.67 -1.43
CA SER A 17 3.74 -42.77 -1.56
C SER A 17 5.04 -42.21 -2.12
N PRO A 18 6.20 -42.73 -1.69
CA PRO A 18 7.47 -42.04 -1.80
C PRO A 18 7.95 -42.09 -3.24
N VAL A 19 7.93 -40.96 -3.95
CA VAL A 19 8.56 -40.89 -5.26
C VAL A 19 10.06 -40.65 -5.07
N VAL A 20 10.74 -41.76 -4.76
CA VAL A 20 12.12 -41.97 -5.19
C VAL A 20 12.10 -41.95 -6.72
N GLY A 21 12.78 -40.97 -7.31
CA GLY A 21 12.99 -40.86 -8.74
C GLY A 21 12.37 -39.61 -9.34
N ALA A 22 13.18 -38.55 -9.45
CA ALA A 22 12.93 -37.46 -10.38
C ALA A 22 12.72 -38.05 -11.78
N LYS A 23 11.47 -38.14 -12.23
CA LYS A 23 11.17 -38.31 -13.65
C LYS A 23 11.20 -36.94 -14.29
N ILE A 24 12.40 -36.54 -14.68
CA ILE A 24 12.65 -35.47 -15.63
C ILE A 24 11.86 -35.81 -16.90
N VAL A 25 10.73 -35.15 -17.13
CA VAL A 25 10.08 -35.18 -18.43
C VAL A 25 10.86 -34.23 -19.32
N THR A 26 11.74 -34.80 -20.14
CA THR A 26 12.55 -34.08 -21.11
C THR A 26 11.64 -33.59 -22.22
N ASP A 27 11.36 -32.28 -22.29
CA ASP A 27 11.02 -31.66 -23.57
C ASP A 27 12.26 -31.81 -24.48
N PRO A 28 12.16 -32.51 -25.62
CA PRO A 28 13.29 -32.76 -26.51
C PRO A 28 13.86 -31.48 -27.16
N ASN A 29 13.22 -30.33 -27.00
CA ASN A 29 13.70 -29.04 -27.50
C ASN A 29 14.63 -28.28 -26.54
N CYS A 30 14.91 -28.83 -25.35
CA CYS A 30 15.62 -28.13 -24.28
C CYS A 30 17.11 -28.49 -24.21
N GLY A 31 17.99 -27.51 -24.44
CA GLY A 31 19.43 -27.57 -24.19
C GLY A 31 19.82 -27.23 -22.73
N PRO A 32 21.12 -27.34 -22.37
CA PRO A 32 21.63 -26.97 -21.05
C PRO A 32 21.43 -25.48 -20.74
N ILE A 33 21.43 -25.12 -19.43
CA ILE A 33 21.06 -23.80 -18.85
C ILE A 33 21.77 -22.58 -19.49
N ALA A 34 22.88 -22.77 -20.22
CA ALA A 34 23.69 -21.71 -20.80
C ALA A 34 23.48 -21.46 -22.32
N GLY A 35 22.47 -22.06 -22.96
CA GLY A 35 22.22 -21.92 -24.42
C GLY A 35 20.93 -21.16 -24.81
N PRO A 36 20.75 -20.76 -26.08
CA PRO A 36 19.51 -20.14 -26.58
C PRO A 36 18.26 -21.05 -26.47
N ALA A 37 18.47 -22.34 -26.24
CA ALA A 37 17.44 -23.36 -25.98
C ALA A 37 17.45 -23.84 -24.51
N ALA A 38 18.08 -23.09 -23.59
CA ALA A 38 18.14 -23.42 -22.18
C ALA A 38 16.74 -23.45 -21.57
N CYS A 39 16.45 -24.54 -20.86
CA CYS A 39 15.25 -24.64 -20.04
C CYS A 39 15.65 -24.62 -18.57
N VAL A 40 14.88 -23.89 -17.77
CA VAL A 40 14.97 -23.96 -16.31
C VAL A 40 13.94 -24.98 -15.85
N ASP A 41 14.36 -25.91 -14.98
CA ASP A 41 13.48 -26.88 -14.36
C ASP A 41 13.01 -26.33 -13.02
N ASP A 42 11.80 -25.77 -13.00
CA ASP A 42 11.21 -25.19 -11.80
C ASP A 42 10.08 -26.11 -11.32
N VAL A 43 10.11 -26.51 -10.05
CA VAL A 43 9.15 -27.48 -9.51
C VAL A 43 7.71 -26.94 -9.48
N GLN A 44 7.54 -25.63 -9.47
CA GLN A 44 6.25 -24.97 -9.30
C GLN A 44 5.67 -24.51 -10.65
N VAL A 45 6.50 -24.04 -11.59
CA VAL A 45 6.03 -23.61 -12.93
C VAL A 45 6.34 -24.60 -14.06
N GLY A 46 7.06 -25.68 -13.74
CA GLY A 46 7.49 -26.72 -14.66
C GLY A 46 8.71 -26.32 -15.50
N ARG A 47 9.25 -27.30 -16.23
CA ARG A 47 10.38 -27.10 -17.14
C ARG A 47 9.97 -26.26 -18.36
N THR A 48 10.63 -25.14 -18.59
CA THR A 48 10.30 -24.21 -19.70
C THR A 48 11.51 -23.39 -20.17
N ASN A 49 11.55 -23.07 -21.46
CA ASN A 49 12.48 -22.09 -22.06
C ASN A 49 11.89 -20.67 -22.15
N ALA A 50 10.62 -20.50 -21.77
CA ALA A 50 9.98 -19.19 -21.62
C ALA A 50 9.99 -18.75 -20.15
N LEU A 51 10.10 -17.44 -19.92
CA LEU A 51 9.89 -16.86 -18.59
C LEU A 51 8.44 -17.10 -18.16
N ARG A 52 8.26 -17.79 -17.04
CA ARG A 52 6.97 -18.05 -16.41
C ARG A 52 7.03 -17.52 -14.99
N THR A 53 6.00 -16.78 -14.62
CA THR A 53 5.84 -16.21 -13.30
C THR A 53 4.42 -16.47 -12.84
N ILE A 54 4.28 -16.95 -11.61
CA ILE A 54 2.99 -17.14 -10.95
C ILE A 54 3.07 -16.45 -9.60
N ASP A 55 2.10 -15.60 -9.33
CA ASP A 55 1.89 -14.98 -8.03
C ASP A 55 0.71 -15.64 -7.31
N TYR A 56 0.87 -15.87 -6.01
CA TYR A 56 -0.18 -16.39 -5.15
C TYR A 56 -0.22 -15.60 -3.85
N SER A 57 -1.40 -15.11 -3.49
CA SER A 57 -1.64 -14.40 -2.24
C SER A 57 -2.66 -15.14 -1.41
N THR A 58 -2.31 -15.45 -0.16
CA THR A 58 -3.23 -15.98 0.83
C THR A 58 -3.27 -15.10 2.05
N GLY A 59 -4.40 -15.10 2.73
CA GLY A 59 -4.51 -14.43 4.02
C GLY A 59 -5.61 -15.02 4.88
N THR A 60 -5.43 -14.89 6.19
CA THR A 60 -6.45 -15.22 7.17
C THR A 60 -6.65 -14.04 8.10
N ASN A 61 -7.90 -13.59 8.20
CA ASN A 61 -8.25 -12.38 8.95
C ASN A 61 -9.30 -12.73 9.99
N ARG A 62 -9.13 -12.20 11.20
CA ARG A 62 -10.15 -12.24 12.25
C ARG A 62 -10.29 -10.87 12.87
N GLN A 63 -11.52 -10.37 12.87
CA GLN A 63 -11.89 -9.12 13.52
C GLN A 63 -12.95 -9.37 14.59
N PHE A 64 -12.82 -8.67 15.70
CA PHE A 64 -13.89 -8.49 16.67
C PHE A 64 -14.01 -7.00 16.95
N SER A 65 -15.23 -6.48 16.95
CA SER A 65 -15.50 -5.07 17.24
C SER A 65 -16.80 -4.91 17.99
N GLU A 66 -16.81 -3.99 18.95
CA GLU A 66 -18.01 -3.60 19.70
C GLU A 66 -18.11 -2.07 19.75
N GLU A 67 -19.33 -1.56 19.67
CA GLU A 67 -19.65 -0.16 19.91
C GLU A 67 -20.84 -0.08 20.85
N MET A 68 -20.76 0.82 21.83
CA MET A 68 -21.87 1.19 22.70
C MET A 68 -22.14 2.68 22.53
N ARG A 69 -23.42 3.04 22.36
CA ARG A 69 -23.86 4.42 22.15
C ARG A 69 -25.11 4.72 22.98
N VAL A 70 -25.13 5.90 23.58
CA VAL A 70 -26.28 6.48 24.27
C VAL A 70 -26.61 7.80 23.59
N GLN A 71 -27.89 8.04 23.32
CA GLN A 71 -28.37 9.24 22.66
C GLN A 71 -29.60 9.77 23.37
N SER A 72 -29.71 11.10 23.47
CA SER A 72 -30.91 11.77 23.97
C SER A 72 -31.90 12.08 22.85
N SER A 73 -33.17 12.22 23.24
CA SER A 73 -34.25 12.73 22.39
C SER A 73 -35.17 13.61 23.23
N PHE A 74 -34.60 14.64 23.85
CA PHE A 74 -35.34 15.58 24.67
C PHE A 74 -36.13 16.56 23.80
N SER A 75 -37.22 17.08 24.36
CA SER A 75 -37.97 18.20 23.78
C SER A 75 -37.26 19.54 23.95
N THR A 76 -36.18 19.58 24.73
CA THR A 76 -35.37 20.78 24.92
C THR A 76 -34.45 21.01 23.72
N PRO A 77 -33.94 22.25 23.54
CA PRO A 77 -33.07 22.58 22.41
C PRO A 77 -31.72 21.86 22.40
N LEU A 78 -31.34 21.21 23.51
CA LEU A 78 -30.05 20.54 23.67
C LEU A 78 -30.24 19.03 23.67
N ASN A 79 -29.61 18.36 22.71
CA ASN A 79 -29.51 16.91 22.63
C ASN A 79 -28.05 16.47 22.53
N PHE A 80 -27.75 15.21 22.84
CA PHE A 80 -26.40 14.67 22.76
C PHE A 80 -26.39 13.21 22.32
N SER A 81 -25.24 12.76 21.83
CA SER A 81 -24.89 11.36 21.60
C SER A 81 -23.49 11.12 22.15
N ALA A 82 -23.29 10.06 22.92
CA ALA A 82 -21.99 9.67 23.43
C ALA A 82 -21.78 8.17 23.26
N GLY A 83 -20.54 7.74 23.07
CA GLY A 83 -20.25 6.34 22.88
C GLY A 83 -18.78 5.99 23.02
N VAL A 84 -18.55 4.68 23.03
CA VAL A 84 -17.21 4.09 23.00
C VAL A 84 -17.21 2.96 21.98
N ASN A 85 -16.07 2.76 21.32
CA ASN A 85 -15.91 1.64 20.42
C ASN A 85 -14.53 0.99 20.59
N PHE A 86 -14.49 -0.31 20.32
CA PHE A 86 -13.31 -1.15 20.41
C PHE A 86 -13.19 -2.02 19.15
N VAL A 87 -11.98 -2.20 18.66
CA VAL A 87 -11.64 -3.10 17.56
C VAL A 87 -10.40 -3.89 17.92
N ASN A 88 -10.48 -5.21 17.74
CA ASN A 88 -9.35 -6.12 17.76
C ASN A 88 -9.30 -6.84 16.42
N PHE A 89 -8.22 -6.63 15.67
CA PHE A 89 -8.03 -7.20 14.36
C PHE A 89 -6.71 -7.95 14.30
N LYS A 90 -6.72 -9.13 13.69
CA LYS A 90 -5.54 -9.94 13.41
C LYS A 90 -5.59 -10.39 11.97
N THR A 91 -4.48 -10.27 11.28
CA THR A 91 -4.29 -10.77 9.91
C THR A 91 -2.94 -11.42 9.80
N THR A 92 -2.91 -12.53 9.08
CA THR A 92 -1.67 -13.10 8.54
C THR A 92 -1.85 -13.16 7.04
N THR A 93 -0.97 -12.50 6.29
CA THR A 93 -0.94 -12.55 4.83
C THR A 93 0.38 -13.15 4.37
N ASP A 94 0.32 -14.06 3.42
CA ASP A 94 1.46 -14.66 2.75
C ASP A 94 1.33 -14.35 1.25
N TYR A 95 2.41 -13.82 0.66
CA TYR A 95 2.47 -13.50 -0.77
C TYR A 95 3.72 -14.12 -1.39
N TYR A 96 3.49 -14.99 -2.36
CA TYR A 96 4.53 -15.70 -3.09
C TYR A 96 4.61 -15.21 -4.53
N VAL A 97 5.81 -14.92 -5.02
CA VAL A 97 6.08 -14.78 -6.47
C VAL A 97 7.07 -15.84 -6.89
N ILE A 98 6.55 -16.83 -7.61
CA ILE A 98 7.30 -17.95 -8.14
C ILE A 98 7.69 -17.61 -9.57
N SER A 99 8.95 -17.83 -9.93
CA SER A 99 9.38 -17.70 -11.31
C SER A 99 10.56 -18.59 -11.61
N ASN A 100 10.56 -19.20 -12.79
CA ASN A 100 11.74 -19.89 -13.30
C ASN A 100 12.93 -18.92 -13.51
N GLY A 101 12.65 -17.62 -13.67
CA GLY A 101 13.67 -16.55 -13.68
C GLY A 101 14.30 -16.29 -12.31
N LEU A 102 13.73 -16.80 -11.22
CA LEU A 102 14.30 -16.76 -9.86
C LEU A 102 14.97 -18.10 -9.50
N THR A 103 14.35 -19.22 -9.89
CA THR A 103 14.91 -20.57 -9.66
C THR A 103 16.22 -20.82 -10.39
N GLY A 104 16.30 -20.54 -11.70
CA GLY A 104 17.50 -20.82 -12.50
C GLY A 104 18.79 -20.16 -11.94
N PRO A 105 18.76 -18.88 -11.55
CA PRO A 105 19.89 -18.25 -10.90
C PRO A 105 20.28 -18.88 -9.55
N VAL A 106 19.32 -19.30 -8.71
CA VAL A 106 19.66 -19.99 -7.44
C VAL A 106 20.34 -21.33 -7.72
N GLU A 107 19.85 -22.10 -8.69
CA GLU A 107 20.47 -23.37 -9.09
C GLU A 107 21.89 -23.16 -9.60
N ALA A 108 22.10 -22.15 -10.45
CA ALA A 108 23.42 -21.81 -10.98
C ALA A 108 24.38 -21.38 -9.86
N ILE A 109 23.92 -20.56 -8.91
CA ILE A 109 24.70 -20.16 -7.73
C ILE A 109 25.07 -21.39 -6.89
N ASN A 110 24.10 -22.24 -6.57
CA ASN A 110 24.32 -23.45 -5.78
C ASN A 110 25.31 -24.42 -6.45
N ALA A 111 25.32 -24.51 -7.77
CA ALA A 111 26.26 -25.32 -8.52
C ALA A 111 27.73 -24.82 -8.40
N VAL A 112 27.93 -23.51 -8.23
CA VAL A 112 29.28 -22.91 -8.09
C VAL A 112 29.66 -22.61 -6.64
N THR A 113 28.73 -22.65 -5.68
CA THR A 113 28.98 -22.48 -4.23
C THR A 113 28.54 -23.68 -3.39
N PRO A 114 29.06 -24.90 -3.64
CA PRO A 114 28.59 -26.13 -2.98
C PRO A 114 28.80 -26.15 -1.46
N GLY A 115 29.70 -25.31 -0.91
CA GLY A 115 29.94 -25.19 0.52
C GLY A 115 28.93 -24.32 1.28
N ASN A 116 28.07 -23.57 0.59
CA ASN A 116 27.04 -22.72 1.19
C ASN A 116 25.84 -22.57 0.24
N PRO A 117 25.09 -23.65 -0.04
CA PRO A 117 23.97 -23.58 -0.95
C PRO A 117 22.83 -22.76 -0.34
N PHE A 118 22.20 -21.92 -1.15
CA PHE A 118 20.93 -21.31 -0.82
C PHE A 118 19.84 -22.39 -0.72
N PRO A 119 18.94 -22.29 0.27
CA PRO A 119 17.86 -23.23 0.42
C PRO A 119 16.95 -23.17 -0.81
N MET A 120 16.54 -24.33 -1.30
CA MET A 120 15.61 -24.49 -2.43
C MET A 120 14.33 -25.12 -1.90
N ASP A 121 13.17 -24.58 -2.28
CA ASP A 121 11.90 -25.27 -2.05
C ASP A 121 11.53 -26.06 -3.30
N TYR A 122 11.37 -27.36 -3.10
CA TYR A 122 10.93 -28.32 -4.12
C TYR A 122 9.46 -28.72 -3.91
N GLY A 123 8.72 -28.00 -3.07
CA GLY A 123 7.27 -28.16 -2.94
C GLY A 123 6.52 -27.54 -4.11
N VAL A 124 5.53 -28.26 -4.64
CA VAL A 124 4.58 -27.74 -5.65
C VAL A 124 3.85 -26.51 -5.12
N VAL A 125 3.59 -26.47 -3.80
CA VAL A 125 3.13 -25.29 -3.09
C VAL A 125 4.29 -24.78 -2.22
N PRO A 126 4.71 -23.51 -2.36
CA PRO A 126 5.74 -22.93 -1.51
C PRO A 126 5.41 -23.10 -0.02
N ASN A 127 6.40 -23.48 0.78
CA ASN A 127 6.28 -23.63 2.24
C ASN A 127 7.08 -22.56 3.02
N GLY A 128 7.65 -21.59 2.32
CA GLY A 128 8.46 -20.50 2.90
C GLY A 128 9.92 -20.84 3.21
N SER A 129 10.39 -22.05 2.86
CA SER A 129 11.77 -22.47 3.15
C SER A 129 12.80 -22.07 2.09
N GLY A 130 12.38 -21.89 0.83
CA GLY A 130 13.28 -21.67 -0.31
C GLY A 130 13.66 -20.21 -0.53
N ALA A 131 14.80 -20.03 -1.19
CA ALA A 131 15.33 -18.75 -1.65
C ALA A 131 15.12 -18.52 -3.16
N ASN A 132 14.40 -19.44 -3.83
CA ASN A 132 14.14 -19.47 -5.27
C ASN A 132 12.82 -18.82 -5.71
N TYR A 133 12.08 -18.24 -4.78
CA TYR A 133 10.88 -17.45 -5.02
C TYR A 133 10.84 -16.28 -4.05
N TYR A 134 10.07 -15.26 -4.40
CA TYR A 134 9.80 -14.16 -3.49
C TYR A 134 8.76 -14.62 -2.46
N ASP A 135 9.07 -14.46 -1.17
CA ASP A 135 8.15 -14.71 -0.06
C ASP A 135 8.07 -13.44 0.78
N ASN A 136 6.86 -12.93 0.96
CA ASN A 136 6.56 -11.87 1.89
C ASN A 136 5.39 -12.28 2.77
N ARG A 137 5.70 -12.57 4.03
CA ARG A 137 4.74 -12.84 5.08
C ARG A 137 4.61 -11.65 6.02
N THR A 138 3.37 -11.31 6.37
CA THR A 138 3.08 -10.24 7.31
C THR A 138 2.10 -10.74 8.37
N ASP A 139 2.53 -10.75 9.63
CA ASP A 139 1.69 -11.07 10.78
C ASP A 139 1.35 -9.79 11.54
N TYR A 140 0.14 -9.26 11.31
CA TYR A 140 -0.28 -7.96 11.82
C TYR A 140 -1.42 -8.09 12.84
N ARG A 141 -1.34 -7.27 13.90
CA ARG A 141 -2.41 -7.12 14.91
C ARG A 141 -2.71 -5.65 15.15
N LEU A 142 -3.97 -5.32 15.32
CA LEU A 142 -4.46 -3.98 15.68
C LEU A 142 -5.40 -4.07 16.87
N GLY A 143 -5.13 -3.27 17.89
CA GLY A 143 -6.06 -2.95 18.96
C GLY A 143 -6.38 -1.46 18.91
N ALA A 144 -7.63 -1.11 18.65
CA ALA A 144 -8.09 0.27 18.58
C ALA A 144 -9.23 0.51 19.57
N TYR A 145 -9.18 1.64 20.27
CA TYR A 145 -10.19 2.08 21.22
C TYR A 145 -10.53 3.53 20.93
N ALA A 146 -11.79 3.92 21.05
CA ALA A 146 -12.13 5.33 21.08
C ALA A 146 -13.32 5.63 21.98
N ALA A 147 -13.33 6.85 22.49
CA ALA A 147 -14.47 7.47 23.14
C ALA A 147 -14.87 8.71 22.34
N PHE A 148 -16.16 8.91 22.13
CA PHE A 148 -16.68 10.02 21.36
C PHE A 148 -17.95 10.58 21.96
N GLY A 149 -18.19 11.86 21.69
CA GLY A 149 -19.35 12.59 22.15
C GLY A 149 -19.69 13.69 21.17
N GLU A 150 -20.98 13.97 21.06
CA GLU A 150 -21.52 15.01 20.21
C GLU A 150 -22.71 15.68 20.87
N VAL A 151 -22.77 16.99 20.75
CA VAL A 151 -23.83 17.85 21.24
C VAL A 151 -24.50 18.51 20.05
N TYR A 152 -25.83 18.50 20.07
CA TYR A 152 -26.71 19.15 19.11
C TYR A 152 -27.47 20.25 19.83
N TYR A 153 -27.33 21.48 19.37
CA TYR A 153 -27.99 22.64 19.94
C TYR A 153 -28.85 23.33 18.89
N GLN A 154 -30.16 23.27 19.09
CA GLN A 154 -31.16 23.95 18.27
C GLN A 154 -31.28 25.40 18.78
N ALA A 155 -30.60 26.35 18.15
CA ALA A 155 -30.59 27.73 18.63
C ALA A 155 -31.95 28.43 18.45
N ASN A 156 -32.66 28.08 17.37
CA ASN A 156 -34.04 28.49 17.07
C ASN A 156 -34.66 27.48 16.08
N GLU A 157 -35.82 27.76 15.49
CA GLU A 157 -36.52 26.83 14.58
C GLU A 157 -35.70 26.48 13.33
N ASP A 158 -34.86 27.39 12.84
CA ASP A 158 -34.17 27.26 11.55
C ASP A 158 -32.65 27.02 11.69
N LEU A 159 -32.05 27.26 12.86
CA LEU A 159 -30.60 27.25 13.08
C LEU A 159 -30.17 26.22 14.13
N LYS A 160 -29.28 25.32 13.71
CA LYS A 160 -28.74 24.25 14.55
C LYS A 160 -27.22 24.22 14.50
N PHE A 161 -26.62 24.04 15.67
CA PHE A 161 -25.19 23.83 15.86
C PHE A 161 -24.94 22.40 16.31
N THR A 162 -23.90 21.79 15.76
CA THR A 162 -23.42 20.47 16.19
C THR A 162 -21.94 20.56 16.50
N ALA A 163 -21.52 20.05 17.65
CA ALA A 163 -20.13 19.99 18.05
C ALA A 163 -19.81 18.58 18.56
N GLY A 164 -18.79 17.96 17.98
CA GLY A 164 -18.37 16.60 18.30
C GLY A 164 -16.88 16.51 18.62
N VAL A 165 -16.52 15.57 19.48
CA VAL A 165 -15.14 15.24 19.84
C VAL A 165 -14.97 13.73 19.89
N ARG A 166 -13.80 13.24 19.48
CA ARG A 166 -13.45 11.83 19.51
C ARG A 166 -11.98 11.66 19.91
N TYR A 167 -11.73 10.92 20.97
CA TYR A 167 -10.39 10.50 21.38
C TYR A 167 -10.17 9.06 20.94
N SER A 168 -9.17 8.84 20.08
CA SER A 168 -8.81 7.52 19.53
C SER A 168 -7.44 7.09 20.01
N VAL A 169 -7.27 5.79 20.26
CA VAL A 169 -6.00 5.15 20.62
C VAL A 169 -5.85 3.89 19.79
N ASP A 170 -4.75 3.81 19.05
CA ASP A 170 -4.41 2.68 18.18
C ASP A 170 -3.10 2.05 18.65
N ARG A 171 -3.07 0.72 18.76
CA ARG A 171 -1.84 -0.05 18.98
C ARG A 171 -1.73 -1.09 17.89
N LYS A 172 -0.58 -1.11 17.23
CA LYS A 172 -0.30 -2.01 16.13
C LYS A 172 0.91 -2.85 16.49
N TRP A 173 0.86 -4.13 16.14
CA TRP A 173 1.97 -5.07 16.24
C TRP A 173 2.19 -5.69 14.88
N ASP A 174 3.46 -5.84 14.52
CA ASP A 174 3.85 -6.51 13.29
C ASP A 174 5.06 -7.41 13.52
N ILE A 175 5.10 -8.53 12.81
CA ILE A 175 6.30 -9.34 12.65
C ILE A 175 6.66 -9.28 11.18
N ALA A 176 7.64 -8.43 10.87
CA ALA A 176 8.15 -8.34 9.53
C ALA A 176 9.01 -9.56 9.21
N HIS A 177 8.54 -10.39 8.28
CA HIS A 177 9.36 -11.45 7.70
C HIS A 177 10.10 -10.86 6.51
N GLY A 178 11.45 -10.79 6.60
CA GLY A 178 12.22 -10.26 5.48
C GLY A 178 12.18 -11.22 4.29
N VAL A 179 12.33 -10.67 3.09
CA VAL A 179 12.36 -11.44 1.84
C VAL A 179 13.57 -12.38 1.84
N ARG A 180 13.34 -13.68 1.63
CA ARG A 180 14.37 -14.74 1.59
C ARG A 180 15.00 -14.98 0.21
N LEU A 181 14.58 -14.23 -0.80
CA LEU A 181 15.05 -14.36 -2.18
C LEU A 181 16.58 -14.19 -2.27
N PHE A 182 17.28 -15.18 -2.84
CA PHE A 182 18.74 -15.24 -2.92
C PHE A 182 19.49 -15.12 -1.57
N SER A 183 18.90 -15.61 -0.48
CA SER A 183 19.49 -15.59 0.87
C SER A 183 19.61 -16.98 1.48
N ALA A 184 20.73 -17.27 2.12
CA ALA A 184 20.95 -18.49 2.89
C ALA A 184 20.26 -18.49 4.28
N ALA A 185 19.84 -17.31 4.77
CA ALA A 185 19.30 -17.14 6.13
C ALA A 185 17.87 -16.56 6.12
N GLU A 186 17.05 -17.03 7.06
CA GLU A 186 15.79 -16.42 7.52
C GLU A 186 16.05 -15.01 8.09
N PRO A 187 15.59 -13.93 7.46
CA PRO A 187 15.59 -12.63 8.09
C PRO A 187 14.38 -12.56 9.03
N ARG A 188 14.53 -13.09 10.24
CA ARG A 188 13.53 -12.89 11.31
C ARG A 188 13.73 -11.52 11.94
N SER A 189 12.76 -10.62 11.74
CA SER A 189 12.74 -9.34 12.46
C SER A 189 12.11 -9.53 13.85
N PRO A 190 12.55 -8.76 14.86
CA PRO A 190 11.86 -8.72 16.14
C PRO A 190 10.42 -8.22 15.96
N VAL A 191 9.54 -8.58 16.89
CA VAL A 191 8.17 -8.03 16.94
C VAL A 191 8.26 -6.51 17.07
N GLN A 192 7.65 -5.82 16.13
CA GLN A 192 7.56 -4.36 16.11
C GLN A 192 6.24 -3.93 16.75
N THR A 193 6.25 -2.80 17.46
CA THR A 193 5.06 -2.24 18.11
C THR A 193 5.05 -0.73 17.96
N VAL A 194 3.92 -0.18 17.49
CA VAL A 194 3.68 1.26 17.46
C VAL A 194 2.35 1.58 18.12
N ALA A 195 2.26 2.75 18.73
CA ALA A 195 1.05 3.25 19.35
C ALA A 195 0.82 4.70 18.98
N PHE A 196 -0.42 5.04 18.65
CA PHE A 196 -0.83 6.38 18.28
C PHE A 196 -2.08 6.75 19.07
N LYS A 197 -2.22 8.04 19.38
CA LYS A 197 -3.38 8.59 20.07
C LYS A 197 -3.69 9.95 19.50
N GLU A 198 -4.96 10.27 19.34
CA GLU A 198 -5.37 11.57 18.84
C GLU A 198 -6.76 11.98 19.33
N THR A 199 -6.92 13.28 19.59
CA THR A 199 -8.22 13.92 19.77
C THR A 199 -8.61 14.64 18.48
N THR A 200 -9.70 14.19 17.89
CA THR A 200 -10.33 14.82 16.72
C THR A 200 -11.64 15.48 17.12
N GLY A 201 -12.12 16.39 16.28
CA GLY A 201 -13.39 17.05 16.52
C GLY A 201 -14.03 17.55 15.24
N ARG A 202 -15.31 17.91 15.35
CA ARG A 202 -16.07 18.51 14.28
C ARG A 202 -17.00 19.59 14.80
N LEU A 203 -17.22 20.61 13.98
CA LEU A 203 -18.21 21.65 14.15
C LEU A 203 -19.06 21.68 12.88
N ASN A 204 -20.37 21.79 13.05
CA ASN A 204 -21.32 21.93 11.95
C ASN A 204 -22.36 22.98 12.31
N VAL A 205 -22.67 23.84 11.36
CA VAL A 205 -23.76 24.81 11.44
C VAL A 205 -24.72 24.51 10.31
N GLU A 206 -26.00 24.35 10.66
CA GLU A 206 -27.09 24.09 9.72
C GLU A 206 -28.10 25.22 9.85
N TRP A 207 -28.40 25.90 8.75
CA TRP A 207 -29.40 26.95 8.67
C TRP A 207 -30.43 26.60 7.60
N THR A 208 -31.71 26.64 7.97
CA THR A 208 -32.83 26.27 7.11
C THR A 208 -33.74 27.47 6.84
N PRO A 209 -33.27 28.50 6.11
CA PRO A 209 -34.03 29.70 5.90
C PRO A 209 -35.27 29.47 5.03
N HIS A 210 -36.31 30.22 5.34
CA HIS A 210 -37.49 30.38 4.50
C HIS A 210 -37.21 31.44 3.42
N LEU A 211 -36.97 31.00 2.19
CA LEU A 211 -36.69 31.88 1.03
C LEU A 211 -37.85 31.82 0.05
N SER A 212 -38.29 32.97 -0.46
CA SER A 212 -39.48 33.06 -1.33
C SER A 212 -39.34 32.36 -2.70
N PHE A 213 -38.12 32.01 -3.10
CA PHE A 213 -37.79 31.39 -4.38
C PHE A 213 -37.40 29.90 -4.24
N THR A 214 -37.48 29.33 -3.04
CA THR A 214 -37.18 27.91 -2.78
C THR A 214 -38.28 27.29 -1.93
N ASP A 215 -38.59 26.02 -2.16
CA ASP A 215 -39.55 25.28 -1.33
C ASP A 215 -38.93 24.86 0.00
N ARG A 216 -37.63 24.53 -0.04
CA ARG A 216 -36.84 24.21 1.16
C ARG A 216 -35.36 24.43 0.87
N THR A 217 -34.68 25.11 1.78
CA THR A 217 -33.24 25.34 1.71
C THR A 217 -32.58 24.86 2.99
N LEU A 218 -31.45 24.17 2.87
CA LEU A 218 -30.48 23.93 3.93
C LEU A 218 -29.15 24.53 3.49
N VAL A 219 -28.69 25.55 4.19
CA VAL A 219 -27.32 26.06 4.08
C VAL A 219 -26.52 25.45 5.23
N TYR A 220 -25.34 24.92 4.95
CA TYR A 220 -24.50 24.34 5.98
C TYR A 220 -23.04 24.74 5.83
N ALA A 221 -22.32 24.73 6.95
CA ALA A 221 -20.88 24.82 6.98
C ALA A 221 -20.33 23.84 8.01
N THR A 222 -19.34 23.05 7.61
CA THR A 222 -18.67 22.06 8.47
C THR A 222 -17.18 22.33 8.53
N TYR A 223 -16.62 22.19 9.72
CA TYR A 223 -15.19 22.03 9.92
C TYR A 223 -14.95 20.73 10.68
N SER A 224 -14.10 19.86 10.18
CA SER A 224 -13.76 18.61 10.86
C SER A 224 -12.28 18.29 10.76
N ARG A 225 -11.74 17.65 11.79
CA ARG A 225 -10.39 17.11 11.78
C ARG A 225 -10.45 15.59 11.70
N GLY A 226 -9.97 15.03 10.59
CA GLY A 226 -9.78 13.60 10.41
C GLY A 226 -8.39 13.15 10.89
N TYR A 227 -8.29 11.88 11.23
CA TYR A 227 -7.07 11.23 11.70
C TYR A 227 -7.02 9.79 11.19
N LYS A 228 -5.87 9.40 10.64
CA LYS A 228 -5.57 8.04 10.23
C LYS A 228 -4.25 7.63 10.90
N PRO A 229 -4.27 6.62 11.79
CA PRO A 229 -3.08 6.21 12.53
C PRO A 229 -1.96 5.77 11.59
N GLY A 230 -0.72 6.09 11.95
CA GLY A 230 0.48 5.61 11.27
C GLY A 230 0.64 4.10 11.35
N GLY A 231 1.73 3.55 10.81
CA GLY A 231 1.90 2.10 10.71
C GLY A 231 3.35 1.69 10.54
N PHE A 232 3.54 0.48 10.04
CA PHE A 232 4.86 -0.12 9.81
C PHE A 232 5.21 -0.07 8.32
N ASN A 233 6.47 0.20 8.03
CA ASN A 233 7.05 -0.12 6.74
C ASN A 233 7.59 -1.55 6.77
N PRO A 234 7.76 -2.20 5.61
CA PRO A 234 8.31 -3.55 5.53
C PRO A 234 9.65 -3.68 6.27
N GLY A 235 9.92 -4.89 6.76
CA GLY A 235 11.15 -5.22 7.48
C GLY A 235 12.41 -4.79 6.71
N ILE A 236 13.36 -4.25 7.47
CA ILE A 236 14.56 -3.58 6.95
C ILE A 236 15.38 -4.53 6.07
N THR A 237 15.61 -4.17 4.81
CA THR A 237 16.75 -4.72 4.06
C THR A 237 18.02 -4.08 4.61
N PRO A 238 19.02 -4.85 5.10
CA PRO A 238 20.27 -4.29 5.62
C PRO A 238 20.87 -3.26 4.67
N GLY A 239 21.19 -2.06 5.18
CA GLY A 239 21.78 -0.97 4.41
C GLY A 239 20.82 0.14 3.95
N LEU A 240 19.50 -0.04 4.08
CA LEU A 240 18.52 1.00 3.79
C LEU A 240 18.08 1.74 5.06
N SER A 241 18.26 3.06 5.09
CA SER A 241 17.78 3.93 6.18
C SER A 241 16.28 4.19 6.11
N ILE A 242 15.46 3.17 5.84
CA ILE A 242 14.00 3.30 5.80
C ILE A 242 13.46 3.29 7.24
N PRO A 243 12.68 4.30 7.65
CA PRO A 243 12.01 4.28 8.95
C PRO A 243 11.10 3.05 9.03
N VAL A 244 11.27 2.28 10.10
CA VAL A 244 10.50 1.07 10.40
C VAL A 244 8.99 1.36 10.55
N SER A 245 8.65 2.60 10.89
CA SER A 245 7.27 3.09 11.00
C SER A 245 7.08 4.42 10.30
N PHE A 246 5.86 4.71 9.89
CA PHE A 246 5.43 6.00 9.35
C PHE A 246 4.41 6.67 10.28
N ASN A 247 4.32 8.00 10.21
CA ASN A 247 3.51 8.83 11.10
C ASN A 247 2.02 8.82 10.71
N PRO A 248 1.12 9.23 11.63
CA PRO A 248 -0.28 9.46 11.29
C PRO A 248 -0.48 10.52 10.21
N GLU A 249 -1.61 10.39 9.51
CA GLU A 249 -2.12 11.37 8.56
C GLU A 249 -3.30 12.11 9.17
N PHE A 250 -3.39 13.41 8.90
CA PHE A 250 -4.47 14.28 9.35
C PHE A 250 -5.08 15.01 8.18
N VAL A 251 -6.38 15.30 8.28
CA VAL A 251 -7.05 16.22 7.36
C VAL A 251 -7.83 17.25 8.15
N ASN A 252 -7.62 18.53 7.87
CA ASN A 252 -8.54 19.58 8.28
C ASN A 252 -9.48 19.85 7.11
N ALA A 253 -10.72 19.41 7.24
CA ALA A 253 -11.73 19.50 6.19
C ALA A 253 -12.72 20.61 6.49
N PHE A 254 -12.75 21.62 5.62
CA PHE A 254 -13.77 22.66 5.61
C PHE A 254 -14.69 22.48 4.42
N GLU A 255 -16.00 22.52 4.66
CA GLU A 255 -17.01 22.47 3.61
C GLU A 255 -18.09 23.50 3.89
N VAL A 256 -18.61 24.08 2.82
CA VAL A 256 -19.79 24.94 2.84
C VAL A 256 -20.67 24.56 1.68
N GLY A 257 -21.96 24.46 1.90
CA GLY A 257 -22.87 24.03 0.86
C GLY A 257 -24.31 24.42 1.09
N THR A 258 -25.11 24.19 0.06
CA THR A 258 -26.55 24.36 0.08
C THR A 258 -27.23 23.13 -0.49
N LYS A 259 -28.36 22.76 0.09
CA LYS A 259 -29.26 21.74 -0.44
C LYS A 259 -30.63 22.36 -0.62
N ASN A 260 -31.17 22.28 -1.83
CA ASN A 260 -32.35 23.05 -2.21
C ASN A 260 -33.39 22.16 -2.87
N VAL A 261 -34.64 22.37 -2.48
CA VAL A 261 -35.83 21.90 -3.20
C VAL A 261 -36.48 23.12 -3.84
N LEU A 262 -36.70 23.04 -5.14
CA LEU A 262 -37.16 24.13 -6.00
C LEU A 262 -38.32 23.65 -6.88
N LEU A 263 -39.04 24.62 -7.46
CA LEU A 263 -40.07 24.38 -8.47
C LEU A 263 -41.17 23.43 -7.98
N ASP A 264 -41.74 23.70 -6.81
CA ASP A 264 -42.78 22.91 -6.15
C ASP A 264 -42.37 21.43 -5.96
N GLY A 265 -41.09 21.19 -5.64
CA GLY A 265 -40.52 19.87 -5.44
C GLY A 265 -40.07 19.14 -6.71
N SER A 266 -40.24 19.72 -7.89
CA SER A 266 -39.81 19.10 -9.15
C SER A 266 -38.31 19.18 -9.41
N MET A 267 -37.57 20.02 -8.66
CA MET A 267 -36.12 20.14 -8.79
C MET A 267 -35.41 20.06 -7.44
N ILE A 268 -34.39 19.21 -7.36
CA ILE A 268 -33.40 19.21 -6.29
C ILE A 268 -32.09 19.73 -6.87
N LEU A 269 -31.52 20.75 -6.24
CA LEU A 269 -30.25 21.33 -6.65
C LEU A 269 -29.38 21.55 -5.42
N ASN A 270 -28.26 20.85 -5.34
CA ASN A 270 -27.33 20.98 -4.23
C ASN A 270 -25.97 21.42 -4.75
N ALA A 271 -25.30 22.26 -3.99
CA ALA A 271 -23.99 22.78 -4.33
C ALA A 271 -23.11 22.79 -3.08
N THR A 272 -21.87 22.36 -3.23
CA THR A 272 -20.91 22.30 -2.13
C THR A 272 -19.54 22.78 -2.62
N ALA A 273 -18.86 23.55 -1.81
CA ALA A 273 -17.44 23.86 -1.97
C ALA A 273 -16.68 23.31 -0.77
N PHE A 274 -15.49 22.78 -1.02
CA PHE A 274 -14.68 22.14 0.00
C PHE A 274 -13.20 22.50 -0.14
N ASN A 275 -12.52 22.50 1.00
CA ASN A 275 -11.07 22.68 1.10
C ASN A 275 -10.53 21.76 2.20
N TYR A 276 -9.62 20.89 1.81
CA TYR A 276 -9.01 19.86 2.63
C TYR A 276 -7.50 20.10 2.66
N ASP A 277 -6.99 20.34 3.85
CA ASP A 277 -5.57 20.47 4.12
C ASP A 277 -5.08 19.19 4.81
N TYR A 278 -4.30 18.39 4.08
CA TYR A 278 -3.72 17.15 4.57
C TYR A 278 -2.32 17.40 5.12
N THR A 279 -2.12 17.05 6.38
CA THR A 279 -0.80 17.03 7.02
C THR A 279 -0.33 15.59 7.17
N GLY A 280 0.84 15.29 6.63
CA GLY A 280 1.42 13.95 6.69
C GLY A 280 0.58 12.89 5.97
N TYR A 281 -0.01 13.23 4.82
CA TYR A 281 -0.67 12.30 3.89
C TYR A 281 0.21 11.08 3.62
N GLN A 282 -0.32 9.88 3.88
CA GLN A 282 0.41 8.63 3.74
C GLN A 282 0.41 8.18 2.27
N ILE A 283 1.55 8.32 1.59
CA ILE A 283 1.75 7.83 0.22
C ILE A 283 2.68 6.62 0.22
N SER A 284 2.39 5.63 -0.63
CA SER A 284 3.27 4.48 -0.83
C SER A 284 4.19 4.71 -2.02
N ALA A 285 5.47 4.40 -1.85
CA ALA A 285 6.49 4.46 -2.89
C ALA A 285 7.33 3.18 -2.88
N ILE A 286 7.79 2.76 -4.05
CA ILE A 286 8.72 1.63 -4.16
C ILE A 286 10.14 2.13 -3.97
N VAL A 287 10.80 1.72 -2.88
CA VAL A 287 12.20 2.03 -2.59
C VAL A 287 12.99 0.73 -2.51
N ASN A 288 13.91 0.52 -3.46
CA ASN A 288 14.76 -0.67 -3.52
C ASN A 288 13.98 -2.00 -3.36
N ARG A 289 12.88 -2.15 -4.12
CA ARG A 289 11.95 -3.30 -4.13
C ARG A 289 11.08 -3.47 -2.88
N ASN A 290 11.10 -2.51 -1.95
CA ASN A 290 10.18 -2.46 -0.81
C ASN A 290 9.08 -1.43 -1.04
N SER A 291 7.84 -1.75 -0.65
CA SER A 291 6.73 -0.77 -0.63
C SER A 291 6.78 0.00 0.69
N VAL A 292 7.30 1.23 0.63
CA VAL A 292 7.51 2.08 1.79
C VAL A 292 6.47 3.19 1.80
N ASN A 293 5.78 3.36 2.92
CA ASN A 293 4.93 4.51 3.15
C ASN A 293 5.75 5.66 3.73
N THR A 294 5.55 6.84 3.17
CA THR A 294 6.09 8.11 3.65
C THR A 294 4.95 9.11 3.85
N ASN A 295 5.21 10.16 4.63
CA ASN A 295 4.26 11.21 4.93
C ASN A 295 4.63 12.46 4.13
N ILE A 296 3.70 12.96 3.33
CA ILE A 296 3.83 14.19 2.52
C ILE A 296 2.63 15.10 2.80
N ASP A 297 2.77 16.41 2.64
CA ASP A 297 1.61 17.30 2.77
C ASP A 297 0.88 17.42 1.43
N ALA A 298 -0.45 17.52 1.48
CA ALA A 298 -1.28 17.63 0.29
C ALA A 298 -2.46 18.59 0.52
N LYS A 299 -2.90 19.25 -0.55
CA LYS A 299 -4.04 20.15 -0.53
C LYS A 299 -5.03 19.74 -1.60
N VAL A 300 -6.29 19.71 -1.23
CA VAL A 300 -7.38 19.38 -2.14
C VAL A 300 -8.48 20.40 -1.94
N TYR A 301 -8.93 21.05 -3.00
CA TYR A 301 -10.09 21.91 -2.95
C TYR A 301 -10.90 21.80 -4.22
N GLY A 302 -12.18 22.10 -4.11
CA GLY A 302 -13.09 21.90 -5.22
C GLY A 302 -14.48 22.40 -4.94
N ALA A 303 -15.33 22.18 -5.92
CA ALA A 303 -16.75 22.43 -5.83
C ALA A 303 -17.53 21.36 -6.61
N GLU A 304 -18.69 21.00 -6.08
CA GLU A 304 -19.60 20.04 -6.66
C GLU A 304 -20.99 20.67 -6.79
N LEU A 305 -21.66 20.36 -7.89
CA LEU A 305 -23.04 20.71 -8.17
C LEU A 305 -23.77 19.42 -8.55
N GLU A 306 -24.83 19.08 -7.83
CA GLU A 306 -25.70 17.95 -8.14
C GLU A 306 -27.13 18.42 -8.36
N GLY A 307 -27.77 17.88 -9.39
CA GLY A 307 -29.12 18.27 -9.78
C GLY A 307 -29.95 17.07 -10.22
N ILE A 308 -31.20 17.04 -9.75
CA ILE A 308 -32.26 16.18 -10.29
C ILE A 308 -33.44 17.09 -10.62
N TRP A 309 -33.93 17.03 -11.85
CA TRP A 309 -35.03 17.85 -12.31
C TRP A 309 -36.05 17.01 -13.09
N GLU A 310 -37.31 17.16 -12.71
CA GLU A 310 -38.46 16.51 -13.32
C GLU A 310 -39.38 17.58 -13.94
N PRO A 311 -39.00 18.20 -15.07
CA PRO A 311 -39.74 19.32 -15.66
C PRO A 311 -41.16 18.95 -16.11
N VAL A 312 -41.37 17.67 -16.50
CA VAL A 312 -42.65 17.12 -16.92
C VAL A 312 -42.76 15.67 -16.47
N GLN A 313 -43.99 15.15 -16.43
CA GLN A 313 -44.23 13.74 -16.17
C GLN A 313 -43.45 12.87 -17.17
N ASN A 314 -42.78 11.83 -16.65
CA ASN A 314 -41.97 10.87 -17.40
C ASN A 314 -40.64 11.40 -18.00
N LEU A 315 -40.22 12.63 -17.66
CA LEU A 315 -38.87 13.12 -17.97
C LEU A 315 -38.15 13.47 -16.67
N ARG A 316 -37.08 12.72 -16.37
CA ARG A 316 -36.13 13.04 -15.30
C ARG A 316 -34.77 13.33 -15.91
N ILE A 317 -34.20 14.46 -15.54
CA ILE A 317 -32.85 14.88 -15.91
C ILE A 317 -32.03 14.88 -14.62
N ASN A 318 -30.95 14.11 -14.59
CA ASN A 318 -30.02 14.10 -13.48
C ASN A 318 -28.62 14.42 -13.99
N GLY A 319 -27.86 15.18 -13.21
CA GLY A 319 -26.51 15.56 -13.58
C GLY A 319 -25.70 15.92 -12.36
N THR A 320 -24.41 15.66 -12.45
CA THR A 320 -23.42 16.08 -11.46
C THR A 320 -22.25 16.73 -12.19
N LEU A 321 -21.75 17.82 -11.62
CA LEU A 321 -20.58 18.54 -12.12
C LEU A 321 -19.62 18.75 -10.95
N GLY A 322 -18.37 18.35 -11.14
CA GLY A 322 -17.31 18.52 -10.15
C GLY A 322 -16.13 19.27 -10.74
N TYR A 323 -15.59 20.20 -9.97
CA TYR A 323 -14.29 20.82 -10.17
C TYR A 323 -13.38 20.44 -9.02
N LEU A 324 -12.18 19.95 -9.32
CA LEU A 324 -11.23 19.49 -8.34
C LEU A 324 -9.82 19.98 -8.69
N ASN A 325 -9.14 20.55 -7.70
CA ASN A 325 -7.72 20.83 -7.75
C ASN A 325 -7.02 20.09 -6.61
N THR A 326 -5.96 19.37 -6.95
CA THR A 326 -5.18 18.55 -6.01
C THR A 326 -3.71 18.86 -6.18
N GLU A 327 -3.01 19.09 -5.07
CA GLU A 327 -1.58 19.39 -5.07
C GLU A 327 -0.88 18.63 -3.94
N ILE A 328 0.26 18.02 -4.25
CA ILE A 328 1.22 17.52 -3.25
C ILE A 328 2.22 18.63 -3.01
N SER A 329 2.34 19.11 -1.76
CA SER A 329 3.13 20.31 -1.44
C SER A 329 4.63 20.04 -1.44
N ASN A 330 5.07 18.93 -0.83
CA ASN A 330 6.47 18.56 -0.71
C ASN A 330 6.63 17.07 -1.02
N GLY A 331 7.14 16.74 -2.19
CA GLY A 331 7.44 15.37 -2.59
C GLY A 331 7.99 15.31 -3.99
N ALA A 332 8.99 14.46 -4.20
CA ALA A 332 9.50 14.11 -5.52
C ALA A 332 9.60 12.59 -5.61
N THR A 333 9.23 12.04 -6.76
CA THR A 333 9.40 10.62 -7.05
C THR A 333 10.24 10.47 -8.32
N PRO A 334 11.19 9.53 -8.37
CA PRO A 334 11.88 9.19 -9.61
C PRO A 334 10.86 8.86 -10.69
N ASP A 335 11.05 9.40 -11.90
CA ASP A 335 10.41 8.79 -13.05
C ASP A 335 11.09 7.43 -13.29
N GLN A 336 10.35 6.35 -13.07
CA GLN A 336 10.87 4.99 -13.25
C GLN A 336 11.13 4.65 -14.72
N LEU A 337 10.52 5.40 -15.66
CA LEU A 337 10.73 5.27 -17.10
C LEU A 337 11.87 6.18 -17.60
N ASP A 338 12.19 7.23 -16.86
CA ASP A 338 13.33 8.13 -17.14
C ASP A 338 14.16 8.40 -15.88
N LEU A 339 15.04 7.43 -15.56
CA LEU A 339 15.98 7.54 -14.44
C LEU A 339 17.02 8.65 -14.62
N THR A 340 17.15 9.21 -15.82
CA THR A 340 18.05 10.34 -16.09
C THR A 340 17.37 11.69 -15.94
N GLY A 341 16.03 11.74 -15.93
CA GLY A 341 15.26 12.99 -15.94
C GLY A 341 15.64 13.92 -17.10
N GLY A 342 16.06 13.34 -18.23
CA GLY A 342 16.59 14.07 -19.38
C GLY A 342 18.00 14.66 -19.22
N ASP A 343 18.73 14.39 -18.13
CA ASP A 343 20.11 14.89 -17.94
C ASP A 343 21.12 14.12 -18.84
N PRO A 344 21.76 14.78 -19.83
CA PRO A 344 22.68 14.13 -20.74
C PRO A 344 24.01 13.71 -20.09
N THR A 345 24.30 14.18 -18.88
CA THR A 345 25.49 13.81 -18.11
C THR A 345 25.32 12.49 -17.35
N LEU A 346 24.11 11.95 -17.32
CA LEU A 346 23.78 10.68 -16.70
C LEU A 346 23.53 9.61 -17.77
N THR A 347 23.91 8.38 -17.46
CA THR A 347 23.64 7.19 -18.26
C THR A 347 23.03 6.12 -17.38
N VAL A 348 21.97 5.48 -17.88
CA VAL A 348 21.35 4.33 -17.20
C VAL A 348 22.27 3.12 -17.30
N VAL A 349 22.70 2.62 -16.14
CA VAL A 349 23.45 1.38 -16.00
C VAL A 349 22.47 0.28 -15.61
N LYS A 350 22.33 -0.72 -16.47
CA LYS A 350 21.51 -1.90 -16.22
C LYS A 350 22.27 -2.88 -15.33
N GLY A 351 21.81 -3.07 -14.10
CA GLY A 351 22.39 -4.05 -13.18
C GLY A 351 21.94 -5.48 -13.49
N LEU A 352 22.77 -6.47 -13.16
CA LEU A 352 22.45 -7.90 -13.29
C LEU A 352 21.34 -8.38 -12.33
N ASN A 353 21.04 -7.61 -11.27
CA ASN A 353 20.07 -7.96 -10.22
C ASN A 353 18.69 -7.28 -10.41
N ALA A 354 18.32 -6.98 -11.66
CA ALA A 354 17.05 -6.34 -12.04
C ALA A 354 16.81 -4.93 -11.44
N SER A 355 17.88 -4.24 -11.00
CA SER A 355 17.83 -2.85 -10.54
C SER A 355 18.66 -1.97 -11.47
N ASN A 356 18.01 -1.02 -12.16
CA ASN A 356 18.66 -0.04 -13.02
C ASN A 356 19.11 1.17 -12.19
N CYS A 357 20.38 1.60 -12.28
CA CYS A 357 20.87 2.85 -11.68
C CYS A 357 21.18 3.90 -12.76
N ALA A 358 21.22 5.19 -12.38
CA ALA A 358 21.81 6.24 -13.22
C ALA A 358 23.19 6.59 -12.68
N ALA A 359 24.19 6.64 -13.55
CA ALA A 359 25.56 7.01 -13.22
C ALA A 359 26.04 8.15 -14.11
N LYS A 360 27.01 8.95 -13.66
CA LYS A 360 27.64 9.93 -14.54
C LYS A 360 28.31 9.24 -15.71
N THR A 361 28.04 9.74 -16.91
CA THR A 361 28.64 9.24 -18.16
C THR A 361 30.17 9.26 -18.10
N SER A 362 30.76 10.24 -17.40
CA SER A 362 32.21 10.35 -17.17
C SER A 362 32.81 9.21 -16.35
N ASP A 363 32.02 8.54 -15.53
CA ASP A 363 32.47 7.47 -14.64
C ASP A 363 32.21 6.06 -15.20
N LEU A 364 31.51 5.95 -16.34
CA LEU A 364 31.24 4.67 -17.00
C LEU A 364 32.51 3.89 -17.34
N ALA A 365 33.59 4.57 -17.74
CA ALA A 365 34.86 3.90 -18.05
C ALA A 365 35.46 3.20 -16.81
N LYS A 366 35.29 3.78 -15.62
CA LYS A 366 35.73 3.19 -14.35
C LYS A 366 34.81 2.02 -13.96
N ILE A 367 33.50 2.19 -14.11
CA ILE A 367 32.50 1.14 -13.87
C ILE A 367 32.79 -0.06 -14.79
N GLN A 368 32.98 0.16 -16.09
CA GLN A 368 33.28 -0.88 -17.08
C GLN A 368 34.60 -1.61 -16.78
N THR A 369 35.62 -0.89 -16.32
CA THR A 369 36.90 -1.49 -15.91
C THR A 369 36.72 -2.40 -14.70
N LEU A 370 35.89 -2.02 -13.73
CA LEU A 370 35.58 -2.82 -12.55
C LEU A 370 34.70 -4.05 -12.87
N ILE A 371 33.78 -3.93 -13.84
CA ILE A 371 33.00 -5.05 -14.36
C ILE A 371 33.94 -6.05 -15.07
N ASN A 372 34.78 -5.57 -15.97
CA ASN A 372 35.70 -6.40 -16.75
C ASN A 372 36.79 -7.07 -15.90
N ALA A 373 37.20 -6.42 -14.81
CA ALA A 373 38.12 -6.99 -13.84
C ALA A 373 37.47 -8.07 -12.94
N ASN A 374 36.18 -8.37 -13.14
CA ASN A 374 35.38 -9.29 -12.34
C ASN A 374 35.38 -8.92 -10.83
N ILE A 375 35.69 -7.67 -10.50
CA ILE A 375 35.66 -7.11 -9.13
C ILE A 375 34.20 -6.86 -8.71
N LEU A 376 33.32 -6.59 -9.68
CA LEU A 376 31.87 -6.61 -9.52
C LEU A 376 31.27 -8.03 -9.69
N GLY A 377 32.12 -9.04 -9.90
CA GLY A 377 31.75 -10.44 -9.93
C GLY A 377 31.57 -10.97 -8.51
N ALA A 378 30.37 -11.50 -8.24
CA ALA A 378 29.82 -11.76 -6.92
C ALA A 378 29.61 -10.48 -6.13
N PHE A 379 28.37 -9.98 -6.07
CA PHE A 379 27.91 -9.16 -4.95
C PHE A 379 28.19 -9.97 -3.67
N PRO A 380 29.25 -9.67 -2.89
CA PRO A 380 29.41 -10.32 -1.61
C PRO A 380 28.30 -9.71 -0.75
N SER A 381 27.65 -10.55 0.04
CA SER A 381 26.56 -10.25 0.97
C SER A 381 26.84 -9.15 2.03
N GLY A 382 27.88 -8.32 1.87
CA GLY A 382 28.35 -7.33 2.85
C GLY A 382 28.60 -5.91 2.34
N LEU A 383 28.27 -5.54 1.09
CA LEU A 383 28.51 -4.18 0.55
C LEU A 383 27.33 -3.19 0.67
N PHE A 384 26.24 -3.57 1.33
CA PHE A 384 25.11 -2.68 1.60
C PHE A 384 25.35 -1.81 2.84
N SER A 385 26.45 -1.06 2.85
CA SER A 385 26.74 -0.11 3.91
C SER A 385 26.97 1.29 3.35
N SER A 386 26.13 2.20 3.85
CA SER A 386 26.33 3.63 4.00
C SER A 386 25.95 4.56 2.84
N LYS A 387 24.88 5.33 3.11
CA LYS A 387 24.64 6.75 2.76
C LYS A 387 24.75 7.06 1.26
N ASN A 388 23.66 7.10 0.50
CA ASN A 388 22.64 8.14 0.52
C ASN A 388 21.43 7.72 -0.35
N TYR A 389 20.38 8.53 -0.29
CA TYR A 389 19.16 8.39 -1.09
C TYR A 389 19.46 8.58 -2.58
N TRP A 390 18.72 7.84 -3.42
CA TRP A 390 18.88 7.62 -4.86
C TRP A 390 19.98 6.61 -5.22
N MET A 391 19.62 5.61 -6.04
CA MET A 391 20.58 4.69 -6.65
C MET A 391 21.44 5.45 -7.67
N SER A 392 22.34 6.30 -7.18
CA SER A 392 23.67 6.38 -7.74
C SER A 392 24.30 5.00 -7.54
N CYS A 393 25.18 4.55 -8.44
CA CYS A 393 25.87 3.27 -8.28
C CYS A 393 26.94 3.43 -7.16
N GLU A 394 26.52 3.78 -5.95
CA GLU A 394 27.29 4.29 -4.80
C GLU A 394 28.20 3.22 -4.18
N GLY A 395 28.00 1.95 -4.53
CA GLY A 395 28.90 0.85 -4.16
C GLY A 395 30.18 0.74 -5.02
N VAL A 396 30.33 1.56 -6.07
CA VAL A 396 31.50 1.50 -6.96
C VAL A 396 32.60 2.42 -6.43
N ALA A 397 33.39 1.89 -5.49
CA ALA A 397 34.73 2.34 -5.08
C ALA A 397 35.07 3.83 -5.35
N GLY A 398 34.74 4.73 -4.41
CA GLY A 398 35.37 6.05 -4.30
C GLY A 398 34.95 7.12 -5.32
N LEU A 399 33.84 6.94 -6.04
CA LEU A 399 33.28 7.96 -6.92
C LEU A 399 32.40 8.93 -6.12
N SER A 400 32.89 10.16 -5.96
CA SER A 400 32.22 11.24 -5.25
C SER A 400 30.79 11.48 -5.78
N ALA A 401 29.83 11.49 -4.85
CA ALA A 401 28.45 11.92 -5.07
C ALA A 401 28.38 13.20 -5.92
N ALA A 402 27.42 13.26 -6.85
CA ALA A 402 27.09 14.52 -7.50
C ALA A 402 26.58 15.51 -6.42
N PRO A 403 27.21 16.68 -6.23
CA PRO A 403 26.66 17.69 -5.36
C PRO A 403 25.50 18.37 -6.10
N GLY A 404 24.30 18.27 -5.54
CA GLY A 404 23.09 18.84 -6.12
C GLY A 404 21.96 17.86 -6.02
N ASN A 405 21.16 18.01 -4.97
CA ASN A 405 19.88 17.35 -4.82
C ASN A 405 18.80 18.27 -5.45
N PRO A 406 18.35 18.04 -6.70
CA PRO A 406 17.20 18.76 -7.24
C PRO A 406 15.86 18.27 -6.65
N PHE A 407 15.84 17.19 -5.87
CA PHE A 407 14.63 16.49 -5.44
C PHE A 407 14.56 16.25 -3.92
N GLY A 408 14.95 17.27 -3.14
CA GLY A 408 14.94 17.34 -1.68
C GLY A 408 13.95 16.40 -0.97
N LEU A 409 14.45 15.24 -0.52
CA LEU A 409 13.85 14.39 0.50
C LEU A 409 14.88 14.15 1.60
#